data_AF-A0A4Q3I3X0-F1
#
_entry.id   AF-A0A4Q3I3X0-F1
#
_cell.length_a   1.000
_cell.length_b   1.000
_cell.length_c   1.000
_cell.angle_alpha   90.00
_cell.angle_beta   90.00
_cell.angle_gamma   90.00
#
_symmetry.space_group_name_H-M   'P 1'
#
loop_
_entity.id
_entity.type
_entity.pdbx_description
1 polymer ?
#
loop_
_entity_poly.entity_id
_entity_poly.type
_entity_poly.pdbx_seq_one_letter_code
_entity_poly.pdbx_strand_id
1 'polypeptide(L)'
;GGMDPGTDPDGAAEELFGKLKRFVKGGDSLVMDFYTVGYRPTPKDGFPIIGRAEDQTGQTLTGLYIAVTHSGITLAPAIGLFAATEILEGAQEPLLAPYRLSRFS
;
A
#
# COMPACT_ATOMS: atom_id res chain seq x y z
N GLY A 1 5.70 -4.10 -13.64
CA GLY A 1 5.21 -2.98 -12.81
C GLY A 1 6.35 -2.02 -12.55
N GLY A 2 6.08 -0.79 -12.11
CA GLY A 2 7.13 0.11 -11.64
C GLY A 2 7.87 -0.50 -10.44
N MET A 3 9.19 -0.50 -10.50
CA MET A 3 10.08 -0.94 -9.42
C MET A 3 10.66 0.27 -8.69
N ASP A 4 11.39 0.03 -7.61
CA ASP A 4 12.23 1.06 -7.00
C ASP A 4 13.23 1.57 -8.06
N PRO A 5 13.19 2.86 -8.44
CA PRO A 5 14.12 3.43 -9.42
C PRO A 5 15.57 3.51 -8.91
N GLY A 6 15.81 3.24 -7.62
CA GLY A 6 17.13 3.42 -7.03
C GLY A 6 17.60 4.87 -7.17
N THR A 7 18.85 5.04 -7.63
CA THR A 7 19.47 6.37 -7.80
C THR A 7 19.30 6.96 -9.21
N ASP A 8 18.70 6.24 -10.15
CA ASP A 8 18.51 6.69 -11.54
C ASP A 8 17.04 6.55 -12.00
N PRO A 9 16.15 7.47 -11.58
CA PRO A 9 14.75 7.44 -11.98
C PRO A 9 14.51 7.65 -13.47
N ASP A 10 15.35 8.42 -14.16
CA ASP A 10 15.23 8.65 -15.60
C ASP A 10 15.48 7.35 -16.37
N GLY A 11 16.59 6.66 -16.09
CA GLY A 11 16.91 5.38 -16.71
C GLY A 11 15.86 4.30 -16.43
N ALA A 12 15.36 4.24 -15.18
CA ALA A 12 14.28 3.32 -14.82
C ALA A 12 12.97 3.61 -15.58
N ALA A 13 12.63 4.88 -15.78
CA ALA A 13 11.47 5.30 -16.55
C ALA A 13 11.62 4.94 -18.04
N GLU A 14 12.78 5.20 -18.63
CA GLU A 14 13.09 4.83 -20.02
C GLU A 14 13.02 3.31 -20.25
N GLU A 15 13.57 2.51 -19.33
CA GLU A 15 13.53 1.05 -19.42
C GLU A 15 12.08 0.54 -19.38
N LEU A 16 11.28 1.04 -18.43
CA LEU A 16 9.88 0.67 -18.28
C LEU A 16 9.07 1.09 -19.51
N PHE A 17 9.29 2.29 -20.03
CA PHE A 17 8.62 2.78 -21.23
C PHE A 17 9.01 1.97 -22.46
N GLY A 18 10.28 1.59 -22.59
CA GLY A 18 10.75 0.68 -23.64
C GLY A 18 10.05 -0.68 -23.61
N LYS A 19 9.80 -1.24 -22.41
CA LYS A 19 8.99 -2.46 -22.24
C LYS A 19 7.54 -2.25 -22.67
N LEU A 20 6.93 -1.11 -22.32
CA LEU A 20 5.57 -0.75 -22.73
C LEU A 20 5.43 -0.69 -24.25
N LYS A 21 6.36 -0.02 -24.96
CA LYS A 21 6.35 0.08 -26.43
C LYS A 21 6.34 -1.29 -27.11
N ARG A 22 7.06 -2.28 -26.57
CA ARG A 22 7.08 -3.65 -27.11
C ARG A 22 5.81 -4.45 -26.83
N PHE A 23 5.07 -4.09 -25.78
CA PHE A 23 3.89 -4.85 -25.34
C PHE A 23 2.60 -4.43 -26.06
N VAL A 24 2.54 -3.20 -26.56
CA VAL A 24 1.33 -2.61 -27.17
C VAL A 24 1.48 -2.53 -28.68
N LYS A 25 0.43 -2.92 -29.42
CA LYS A 25 0.38 -2.76 -30.88
C LYS A 25 0.51 -1.28 -31.25
N GLY A 26 1.41 -0.95 -32.16
CA GLY A 26 1.72 0.44 -32.53
C GLY A 26 2.57 1.17 -31.48
N GLY A 27 3.14 0.45 -30.51
CA GLY A 27 3.92 1.05 -29.44
C GLY A 27 5.12 1.87 -29.93
N ASP A 28 5.66 1.61 -31.12
CA ASP A 28 6.77 2.37 -31.72
C ASP A 28 6.47 3.88 -31.85
N SER A 29 5.21 4.27 -32.05
CA SER A 29 4.80 5.68 -32.15
C SER A 29 4.54 6.36 -30.80
N LEU A 30 4.64 5.64 -29.68
CA LEU A 30 4.45 6.25 -28.36
C LEU A 30 5.64 7.13 -27.98
N VAL A 31 5.32 8.29 -27.39
CA VAL A 31 6.25 9.23 -26.79
C VAL A 31 5.87 9.39 -25.31
N MET A 32 6.86 9.34 -24.43
CA MET A 32 6.64 9.57 -22.99
C MET A 32 6.52 11.08 -22.74
N ASP A 33 5.43 11.50 -22.12
CA ASP A 33 5.21 12.91 -21.76
C ASP A 33 5.93 13.24 -20.45
N PHE A 34 5.59 12.53 -19.37
CA PHE A 34 6.28 12.65 -18.08
C PHE A 34 6.22 11.33 -17.29
N TYR A 35 7.01 11.26 -16.22
CA TYR A 35 6.91 10.22 -15.20
C TYR A 35 6.94 10.84 -13.80
N THR A 36 6.50 10.08 -12.81
CA THR A 36 6.56 10.45 -11.39
C THR A 36 6.99 9.26 -10.56
N VAL A 37 7.76 9.51 -9.49
CA VAL A 37 8.12 8.48 -8.51
C VAL A 37 7.12 8.53 -7.35
N GLY A 38 6.44 7.40 -7.11
CA GLY A 38 5.55 7.23 -5.97
C GLY A 38 6.11 6.21 -4.99
N TYR A 39 6.38 6.64 -3.75
CA TYR A 39 6.77 5.75 -2.67
C TYR A 39 5.56 4.98 -2.14
N ARG A 40 5.68 3.66 -2.05
CA ARG A 40 4.60 2.81 -1.53
C ARG A 40 4.92 2.41 -0.09
N PRO A 41 3.98 2.57 0.84
CA PRO A 41 4.16 2.07 2.18
C PRO A 41 3.94 0.55 2.18
N THR A 42 5.03 -0.20 2.05
CA THR A 42 5.03 -1.68 2.06
C THR A 42 5.58 -2.16 3.40
N PRO A 43 4.76 -2.76 4.27
CA PRO A 43 5.24 -3.38 5.51
C PRO A 43 6.25 -4.50 5.25
N LYS A 44 7.05 -4.86 6.26
CA LYS A 44 8.17 -5.80 6.13
C LYS A 44 7.80 -7.18 5.58
N ASP A 45 6.55 -7.60 5.73
CA ASP A 45 6.02 -8.88 5.24
C ASP A 45 5.17 -8.74 3.96
N GLY A 46 5.05 -7.52 3.42
CA GLY A 46 4.25 -7.22 2.23
C GLY A 46 2.74 -7.14 2.47
N PHE A 47 2.24 -7.40 3.68
CA PHE A 47 0.81 -7.37 4.00
C PHE A 47 0.39 -6.07 4.68
N PRO A 48 -0.88 -5.64 4.55
CA PRO A 48 -1.39 -4.46 5.25
C PRO A 48 -1.20 -4.51 6.77
N ILE A 49 -1.18 -3.34 7.40
CA ILE A 49 -1.33 -3.18 8.85
C ILE A 49 -2.59 -2.36 9.08
N ILE A 50 -3.62 -2.97 9.67
CA ILE A 50 -4.92 -2.35 9.87
C ILE A 50 -5.46 -2.67 11.26
N GLY A 51 -5.81 -1.65 12.03
CA GLY A 51 -6.40 -1.80 13.36
C GLY A 51 -5.91 -0.78 14.35
N ARG A 52 -6.41 -0.90 15.57
CA ARG A 52 -5.89 -0.14 16.73
C ARG A 52 -4.43 -0.50 16.97
N ALA A 53 -3.62 0.51 17.28
CA ALA A 53 -2.24 0.26 17.65
C ALA A 53 -2.16 -0.31 19.07
N GLU A 54 -1.26 -1.27 19.27
CA GLU A 54 -0.92 -1.85 20.56
C GLU A 54 0.55 -1.57 20.83
N ASP A 55 0.93 -1.35 22.09
CA ASP A 55 2.33 -1.29 22.50
C ASP A 55 2.94 -2.69 22.65
N GLN A 56 4.22 -2.75 22.98
CA GLN A 56 4.96 -3.99 23.19
C GLN A 56 4.41 -4.89 24.32
N THR A 57 3.50 -4.41 25.15
CA THR A 57 2.84 -5.17 26.22
C THR A 57 1.47 -5.71 25.80
N GLY A 58 1.02 -5.41 24.58
CA GLY A 58 -0.32 -5.71 24.09
C GLY A 58 -1.38 -4.70 24.55
N GLN A 59 -0.99 -3.57 25.16
CA GLN A 59 -1.94 -2.55 25.58
C GLN A 59 -2.34 -1.69 24.38
N THR A 60 -3.64 -1.54 24.15
CA THR A 60 -4.17 -0.65 23.12
C THR A 60 -3.83 0.81 23.39
N LEU A 61 -3.23 1.47 22.40
CA LEU A 61 -2.95 2.91 22.41
C LEU A 61 -4.22 3.68 22.04
N THR A 62 -4.81 4.35 23.04
CA THR A 62 -6.06 5.10 22.85
C THR A 62 -5.88 6.24 21.85
N GLY A 63 -6.78 6.35 20.88
CA GLY A 63 -6.78 7.41 19.87
C GLY A 63 -5.89 7.14 18.64
N LEU A 64 -5.17 6.00 18.58
CA LEU A 64 -4.36 5.64 17.43
C LEU A 64 -4.94 4.44 16.67
N TYR A 65 -5.30 4.67 15.41
CA TYR A 65 -5.71 3.64 14.46
C TYR A 65 -4.77 3.67 13.25
N ILE A 66 -4.32 2.50 12.81
CA ILE A 66 -3.39 2.33 11.70
C ILE A 66 -4.15 1.74 10.52
N ALA A 67 -3.91 2.29 9.32
CA ALA A 67 -4.36 1.72 8.05
C ALA A 67 -3.27 1.95 7.00
N VAL A 68 -2.32 1.01 6.92
CA VAL A 68 -1.20 1.03 5.97
C VAL A 68 -1.37 -0.13 5.00
N THR A 69 -1.43 0.16 3.70
CA THR A 69 -1.71 -0.85 2.68
C THR A 69 -1.12 -0.47 1.31
N HIS A 70 -0.58 -1.46 0.60
CA HIS A 70 -0.14 -1.32 -0.79
C HIS A 70 -1.33 -1.23 -1.77
N SER A 71 -2.43 -1.90 -1.45
CA SER A 71 -3.67 -1.91 -2.26
C SER A 71 -4.69 -0.87 -1.77
N GLY A 72 -4.21 0.26 -1.24
CA GLY A 72 -5.05 1.27 -0.58
C GLY A 72 -6.18 1.80 -1.44
N ILE A 73 -5.95 2.09 -2.72
CA ILE A 73 -7.01 2.58 -3.62
C ILE A 73 -8.11 1.53 -3.80
N THR A 74 -7.72 0.29 -4.11
CA THR A 74 -8.67 -0.81 -4.38
C THR A 74 -9.49 -1.17 -3.15
N LEU A 75 -8.86 -1.21 -1.97
CA LEU A 75 -9.48 -1.66 -0.73
C LEU A 75 -10.02 -0.53 0.16
N ALA A 76 -9.80 0.74 -0.21
CA ALA A 76 -10.23 1.90 0.58
C ALA A 76 -11.70 1.83 1.04
N PRO A 77 -12.68 1.46 0.20
CA PRO A 77 -14.07 1.38 0.65
C PRO A 77 -14.29 0.37 1.78
N ALA A 78 -13.68 -0.82 1.68
CA ALA A 78 -13.81 -1.86 2.69
C ALA A 78 -13.05 -1.48 3.97
N ILE A 79 -11.80 -1.03 3.83
CA ILE A 79 -10.97 -0.61 4.97
C ILE A 79 -11.62 0.56 5.71
N GLY A 80 -12.17 1.53 4.99
CA GLY A 80 -12.87 2.68 5.59
C GLY A 80 -14.10 2.24 6.40
N LEU A 81 -14.89 1.31 5.87
CA LEU A 81 -16.03 0.74 6.59
C LEU A 81 -15.57 0.02 7.87
N PHE A 82 -14.60 -0.89 7.75
CA PHE A 82 -14.10 -1.64 8.91
C PHE A 82 -13.50 -0.69 9.96
N ALA A 83 -12.67 0.26 9.55
CA ALA A 83 -12.08 1.24 10.46
C ALA A 83 -13.15 2.06 11.17
N ALA A 84 -14.19 2.53 10.47
CA ALA A 84 -15.28 3.27 11.08
C ALA A 84 -16.03 2.44 12.13
N THR A 85 -16.40 1.20 11.81
CA THR A 85 -17.06 0.27 12.73
C THR A 85 -16.18 0.00 13.94
N GLU A 86 -14.91 -0.34 13.73
CA GLU A 86 -13.99 -0.60 14.84
C GLU A 86 -13.87 0.63 15.73
N ILE A 87 -13.64 1.82 15.17
CA ILE A 87 -13.43 3.07 15.92
C ILE A 87 -14.67 3.49 16.70
N LEU A 88 -15.85 3.52 16.06
CA LEU A 88 -17.08 4.05 16.65
C LEU A 88 -17.77 3.08 17.60
N GLU A 89 -17.75 1.78 17.27
CA GLU A 89 -18.52 0.77 18.00
C GLU A 89 -17.64 -0.07 18.94
N GLY A 90 -16.32 0.02 18.81
CA GLY A 90 -15.38 -0.78 19.60
C GLY A 90 -15.33 -2.26 19.18
N ALA A 91 -16.04 -2.65 18.13
CA ALA A 91 -16.00 -4.00 17.59
C ALA A 91 -14.62 -4.31 16.97
N GLN A 92 -14.31 -5.59 16.82
CA GLN A 92 -13.16 -6.06 16.03
C GLN A 92 -13.68 -6.71 14.76
N GLU A 93 -13.12 -6.33 13.61
CA GLU A 93 -13.37 -6.98 12.32
C GLU A 93 -12.53 -8.26 12.20
N PRO A 94 -13.17 -9.45 12.14
CA PRO A 94 -12.44 -10.72 12.03
C PRO A 94 -11.58 -10.84 10.77
N LEU A 95 -12.00 -10.24 9.65
CA LEU A 95 -11.21 -10.25 8.41
C LEU A 95 -9.88 -9.50 8.55
N LEU A 96 -9.76 -8.59 9.53
CA LEU A 96 -8.54 -7.85 9.81
C LEU A 96 -7.59 -8.58 10.78
N ALA A 97 -7.98 -9.71 11.36
CA ALA A 97 -7.16 -10.44 12.33
C ALA A 97 -5.73 -10.78 11.83
N PRO A 98 -5.52 -11.23 10.59
CA PRO A 98 -4.17 -11.48 10.07
C PRO A 98 -3.34 -10.21 9.83
N TYR A 99 -3.98 -9.03 9.81
CA TYR A 99 -3.40 -7.76 9.42
C TYR A 99 -3.19 -6.80 10.60
N ARG A 100 -3.32 -7.29 11.84
CA ARG A 100 -3.03 -6.48 13.04
C ARG A 100 -1.53 -6.18 13.14
N LEU A 101 -1.20 -5.09 13.82
CA LEU A 101 0.19 -4.72 14.11
C LEU A 101 0.88 -5.77 15.00
N SER A 102 0.13 -6.38 15.92
CA SER A 102 0.60 -7.38 16.89
C SER A 102 1.18 -8.65 16.28
N ARG A 103 0.99 -8.90 14.98
CA ARG A 103 1.65 -10.02 14.29
C ARG A 103 3.18 -9.89 14.23
N PHE A 104 3.72 -8.73 14.57
CA PHE A 104 5.16 -8.43 14.54
C PHE A 104 5.83 -8.37 15.91
N SER A 105 5.08 -8.62 16.98
CA SER A 105 5.51 -8.59 18.38
C SER A 105 5.38 -9.96 19.03
#